data_AF-A0A6V6YMD3-F1
#
_entry.id   AF-A0A6V6YMD3-F1
#
_cell.length_a   1.000
_cell.length_b   1.000
_cell.length_c   1.000
_cell.angle_alpha   90.00
_cell.angle_beta   90.00
_cell.angle_gamma   90.00
#
_symmetry.space_group_name_H-M   'P 1'
#
loop_
_entity.id
_entity.type
_entity.pdbx_description
1 polymer ?
#
loop_
_entity_poly.entity_id
_entity_poly.type
_entity_poly.pdbx_seq_one_letter_code
_entity_poly.pdbx_strand_id
1 'polypeptide(L)'
;MSAKTLGFVHTSATLVPLFQQLSNEFLNGAETFNIVDDSLIKDVIKKGKLMPNTAARVVSHVKLAESAGADVILVTCSSIGVAIETAATLSNVPVIRVDQAMADEAVQISNKIGVIATLPTTLEPTSDLVRRRAELAGKNATITSKLCEGAFEALMSGDAAKHDEMVAKALKELMKQVDVIVLAQASMARVVDGLSAEEKLVPILASPAIAMKKLAELYF
;
A
#
# COMPACT_ATOMS: atom_id res chain seq x y z
N MET A 1 -5.81 -28.88 13.52
CA MET A 1 -4.66 -28.03 13.16
C MET A 1 -4.85 -26.70 13.87
N SER A 2 -3.78 -26.07 14.37
CA SER A 2 -3.88 -24.72 14.93
C SER A 2 -4.35 -23.75 13.84
N ALA A 3 -5.11 -22.72 14.21
CA ALA A 3 -5.44 -21.63 13.28
C ALA A 3 -4.12 -20.99 12.78
N LYS A 4 -4.06 -20.66 11.49
CA LYS A 4 -2.93 -19.90 10.95
C LYS A 4 -2.97 -18.46 11.49
N THR A 5 -1.80 -17.88 11.70
CA THR A 5 -1.65 -16.53 12.25
C THR A 5 -1.11 -15.56 11.21
N LEU A 6 -1.82 -14.46 10.96
CA LEU A 6 -1.35 -13.32 10.17
C LEU A 6 -0.80 -12.22 11.08
N GLY A 7 0.49 -11.93 10.95
CA GLY A 7 1.12 -10.79 11.61
C GLY A 7 1.07 -9.54 10.71
N PHE A 8 0.57 -8.43 11.22
CA PHE A 8 0.63 -7.14 10.53
C PHE A 8 1.78 -6.30 11.05
N VAL A 9 2.51 -5.64 10.15
CA VAL A 9 3.48 -4.59 10.48
C VAL A 9 3.01 -3.28 9.86
N HIS A 10 2.70 -2.31 10.72
CA HIS A 10 2.18 -1.00 10.35
C HIS A 10 3.16 0.11 10.69
N THR A 11 3.15 1.15 9.86
CA THR A 11 3.76 2.45 10.18
C THR A 11 2.72 3.49 10.58
N SER A 12 1.45 3.09 10.74
CA SER A 12 0.37 3.96 11.20
C SER A 12 -0.66 3.16 11.98
N ALA A 13 -0.93 3.57 13.22
CA ALA A 13 -1.98 2.97 14.03
C ALA A 13 -3.38 3.14 13.42
N THR A 14 -3.57 4.14 12.56
CA THR A 14 -4.86 4.43 11.93
C THR A 14 -5.32 3.35 10.96
N LEU A 15 -4.42 2.48 10.50
CA LEU A 15 -4.75 1.39 9.58
C LEU A 15 -5.19 0.11 10.30
N VAL A 16 -4.92 -0.02 11.61
CA VAL A 16 -5.25 -1.22 12.37
C VAL A 16 -6.75 -1.57 12.29
N PRO A 17 -7.70 -0.63 12.50
CA PRO A 17 -9.12 -0.96 12.40
C PRO A 17 -9.55 -1.44 11.01
N LEU A 18 -8.98 -0.85 9.95
CA LEU A 18 -9.26 -1.23 8.56
C LEU A 18 -8.80 -2.67 8.29
N PHE A 19 -7.56 -3.01 8.66
CA PHE A 19 -7.06 -4.37 8.46
C PHE A 19 -7.73 -5.39 9.36
N GLN A 20 -8.20 -5.00 10.56
CA GLN A 20 -9.04 -5.88 11.38
C GLN A 20 -10.37 -6.19 10.68
N GLN A 21 -11.04 -5.18 10.12
CA GLN A 21 -12.27 -5.38 9.36
C GLN A 21 -12.05 -6.31 8.16
N LEU A 22 -10.99 -6.05 7.36
CA LEU A 22 -10.68 -6.88 6.19
C LEU A 22 -10.26 -8.30 6.58
N SER A 23 -9.62 -8.49 7.74
CA SER A 23 -9.30 -9.82 8.24
C SER A 23 -10.57 -10.60 8.58
N ASN A 24 -11.54 -9.96 9.24
CA ASN A 24 -12.83 -10.58 9.53
C ASN A 24 -13.62 -10.92 8.26
N GLU A 25 -13.43 -10.14 7.19
CA GLU A 25 -14.09 -10.36 5.89
C GLU A 25 -13.45 -11.50 5.08
N PHE A 26 -12.12 -11.54 5.00
CA PHE A 26 -11.39 -12.44 4.09
C PHE A 26 -10.78 -13.68 4.76
N LEU A 27 -10.51 -13.65 6.08
CA LEU A 27 -9.73 -14.67 6.78
C LEU A 27 -10.58 -15.40 7.83
N ASN A 28 -11.47 -16.27 7.35
CA ASN A 28 -12.34 -17.05 8.23
C ASN A 28 -11.53 -18.03 9.11
N GLY A 29 -11.43 -17.73 10.40
CA GLY A 29 -10.80 -18.61 11.40
C GLY A 29 -9.27 -18.46 11.52
N ALA A 30 -8.68 -17.42 10.94
CA ALA A 30 -7.28 -17.04 11.18
C ALA A 30 -7.13 -16.21 12.45
N GLU A 31 -6.00 -16.34 13.14
CA GLU A 31 -5.59 -15.41 14.18
C GLU A 31 -4.84 -14.22 13.57
N THR A 32 -4.96 -13.04 14.18
CA THR A 32 -4.29 -11.83 13.70
C THR A 32 -3.69 -11.04 14.85
N PHE A 33 -2.52 -10.45 14.64
CA PHE A 33 -1.94 -9.49 15.57
C PHE A 33 -1.23 -8.35 14.85
N ASN A 34 -0.96 -7.26 15.56
CA ASN A 34 -0.42 -6.03 14.98
C ASN A 34 0.86 -5.61 15.69
N ILE A 35 1.88 -5.25 14.91
CA ILE A 35 3.04 -4.45 15.34
C ILE A 35 2.91 -3.09 14.68
N VAL A 36 2.97 -2.02 15.48
CA VAL A 36 2.86 -0.64 14.97
C VAL A 36 4.09 0.15 15.40
N ASP A 37 4.78 0.74 14.44
CA ASP A 37 5.87 1.70 14.68
C ASP A 37 5.73 2.90 13.74
N ASP A 38 5.03 3.93 14.22
CA ASP A 38 4.78 5.15 13.45
C ASP A 38 6.03 6.01 13.23
N SER A 39 7.12 5.75 13.96
CA SER A 39 8.36 6.51 13.83
C SER A 39 9.11 6.17 12.54
N LEU A 40 8.84 5.00 11.93
CA LEU A 40 9.44 4.59 10.66
C LEU A 40 9.04 5.54 9.53
N ILE A 41 7.73 5.75 9.34
CA ILE A 41 7.24 6.65 8.28
C ILE A 41 7.58 8.11 8.59
N LYS A 42 7.55 8.52 9.86
CA LYS A 42 7.99 9.87 10.26
C LYS A 42 9.45 10.13 9.90
N ASP A 43 10.32 9.14 10.08
CA ASP A 43 11.74 9.27 9.71
C ASP A 43 11.93 9.32 8.19
N VAL A 44 11.22 8.48 7.43
CA VAL A 44 11.22 8.50 5.96
C VAL A 44 10.76 9.85 5.42
N ILE A 45 9.66 10.40 5.95
CA ILE A 45 9.14 11.72 5.58
C ILE A 45 10.17 12.79 5.92
N LYS A 46 10.68 12.81 7.16
CA LYS A 46 11.65 13.82 7.63
C LYS A 46 12.92 13.85 6.77
N LYS A 47 13.39 12.70 6.29
CA LYS A 47 14.61 12.57 5.50
C LYS A 47 14.37 12.56 3.99
N GLY A 48 13.11 12.57 3.56
CA GLY A 48 12.70 12.48 2.17
C GLY A 48 13.00 11.14 1.48
N LYS A 49 13.51 10.14 2.20
CA LYS A 49 13.87 8.83 1.67
C LYS A 49 14.03 7.78 2.77
N LEU A 50 13.95 6.51 2.38
CA LEU A 50 14.28 5.38 3.24
C LEU A 50 15.79 5.30 3.50
N MET A 51 16.19 5.49 4.76
CA MET A 51 17.59 5.38 5.18
C MET A 51 17.93 3.97 5.67
N PRO A 52 19.22 3.55 5.61
CA PRO A 52 19.64 2.22 6.05
C PRO A 52 19.23 1.86 7.48
N ASN A 53 19.33 2.80 8.44
CA ASN A 53 18.91 2.55 9.82
C ASN A 53 17.39 2.25 9.91
N THR A 54 16.58 2.99 9.17
CA THR A 54 15.12 2.81 9.16
C THR A 54 14.73 1.52 8.44
N ALA A 55 15.45 1.16 7.37
CA ALA A 55 15.30 -0.12 6.70
C ALA A 55 15.65 -1.30 7.64
N ALA A 56 16.75 -1.21 8.39
CA ALA A 56 17.14 -2.23 9.36
C ALA A 56 16.05 -2.44 10.44
N ARG A 57 15.44 -1.36 10.92
CA ARG A 57 14.32 -1.45 11.88
C ARG A 57 13.08 -2.11 11.29
N VAL A 58 12.76 -1.86 10.01
CA VAL A 58 11.68 -2.59 9.31
C VAL A 58 11.95 -4.09 9.28
N VAL A 59 13.18 -4.49 8.93
CA VAL A 59 13.60 -5.90 8.96
C VAL A 59 13.44 -6.49 10.36
N SER A 60 13.85 -5.77 11.40
CA SER A 60 13.67 -6.21 12.78
C SER A 60 12.20 -6.41 13.15
N HIS A 61 11.30 -5.52 12.73
CA HIS A 61 9.86 -5.68 13.00
C HIS A 61 9.25 -6.90 12.31
N VAL A 62 9.66 -7.19 11.09
CA VAL A 62 9.27 -8.43 10.40
C VAL A 62 9.78 -9.65 11.16
N LYS A 63 11.04 -9.63 11.62
CA LYS A 63 11.60 -10.72 12.41
C LYS A 63 10.89 -10.90 13.76
N LEU A 64 10.48 -9.80 14.39
CA LEU A 64 9.67 -9.82 15.61
C LEU A 64 8.31 -10.46 15.35
N ALA A 65 7.62 -10.10 14.26
CA ALA A 65 6.36 -10.73 13.88
C ALA A 65 6.51 -12.25 13.64
N GLU A 66 7.57 -12.66 12.93
CA GLU A 66 7.90 -14.09 12.76
C GLU A 66 8.10 -14.77 14.12
N SER A 67 8.92 -14.19 15.00
CA SER A 67 9.18 -14.75 16.33
C SER A 67 7.97 -14.77 17.26
N ALA A 68 6.98 -13.91 17.01
CA ALA A 68 5.71 -13.87 17.72
C ALA A 68 4.72 -14.92 17.21
N GLY A 69 5.08 -15.71 16.20
CA GLY A 69 4.29 -16.83 15.70
C GLY A 69 3.45 -16.53 14.46
N ALA A 70 3.79 -15.49 13.68
CA ALA A 70 3.16 -15.27 12.38
C ALA A 70 3.52 -16.38 11.38
N ASP A 71 2.53 -17.02 10.78
CA ASP A 71 2.70 -17.93 9.63
C ASP A 71 2.81 -17.16 8.31
N VAL A 72 2.28 -15.94 8.26
CA VAL A 72 2.33 -14.99 7.14
C VAL A 72 2.44 -13.58 7.72
N ILE A 73 3.21 -12.71 7.09
CA ILE A 73 3.38 -11.32 7.53
C ILE A 73 2.92 -10.37 6.42
N LEU A 74 2.03 -9.43 6.73
CA LEU A 74 1.65 -8.33 5.83
C LEU A 74 2.22 -7.01 6.34
N VAL A 75 3.05 -6.36 5.54
CA VAL A 75 3.55 -5.01 5.84
C VAL A 75 2.76 -3.97 5.05
N THR A 76 2.16 -3.02 5.76
CA THR A 76 1.10 -2.15 5.22
C THR A 76 1.57 -0.79 4.75
N CYS A 77 2.87 -0.59 4.49
CA CYS A 77 3.44 0.70 4.11
C CYS A 77 4.28 0.60 2.84
N SER A 78 3.82 1.25 1.78
CA SER A 78 4.48 1.26 0.46
C SER A 78 5.80 2.05 0.46
N SER A 79 5.94 3.09 1.28
CA SER A 79 7.14 3.95 1.35
C SER A 79 8.40 3.21 1.83
N ILE A 80 8.23 2.03 2.45
CA ILE A 80 9.32 1.19 2.98
C ILE A 80 9.50 -0.12 2.18
N GLY A 81 8.92 -0.19 0.96
CA GLY A 81 8.88 -1.38 0.10
C GLY A 81 10.18 -2.15 -0.02
N VAL A 82 11.29 -1.47 -0.28
CA VAL A 82 12.63 -2.09 -0.43
C VAL A 82 13.09 -2.80 0.84
N ALA A 83 12.77 -2.25 2.01
CA ALA A 83 13.10 -2.91 3.29
C ALA A 83 12.22 -4.14 3.53
N ILE A 84 10.96 -4.12 3.07
CA ILE A 84 10.06 -5.28 3.15
C ILE A 84 10.60 -6.41 2.27
N GLU A 85 11.04 -6.10 1.05
CA GLU A 85 11.65 -7.07 0.13
C GLU A 85 12.94 -7.66 0.72
N THR A 86 13.76 -6.83 1.36
CA THR A 86 14.94 -7.30 2.10
C THR A 86 14.55 -8.21 3.28
N ALA A 87 13.51 -7.84 4.03
CA ALA A 87 13.04 -8.65 5.14
C ALA A 87 12.51 -10.02 4.68
N ALA A 88 11.86 -10.07 3.51
CA ALA A 88 11.36 -11.30 2.92
C ALA A 88 12.47 -12.32 2.62
N THR A 89 13.68 -11.87 2.23
CA THR A 89 14.81 -12.78 1.97
C THR A 89 15.46 -13.34 3.24
N LEU A 90 15.12 -12.77 4.41
CA LEU A 90 15.68 -13.12 5.72
C LEU A 90 14.66 -13.80 6.66
N SER A 91 13.41 -13.96 6.19
CA SER A 91 12.29 -14.55 6.92
C SER A 91 12.07 -16.00 6.49
N ASN A 92 11.68 -16.87 7.42
CA ASN A 92 11.27 -18.24 7.09
C ASN A 92 9.79 -18.34 6.70
N VAL A 93 9.02 -17.26 6.90
CA VAL A 93 7.59 -17.17 6.55
C VAL A 93 7.36 -16.14 5.45
N PRO A 94 6.29 -16.26 4.64
CA PRO A 94 5.98 -15.30 3.59
C PRO A 94 5.81 -13.88 4.15
N VAL A 95 6.52 -12.92 3.56
CA VAL A 95 6.43 -11.49 3.88
C VAL A 95 5.86 -10.75 2.67
N ILE A 96 4.70 -10.15 2.84
CA ILE A 96 3.90 -9.58 1.77
C ILE A 96 3.89 -8.06 1.89
N ARG A 97 4.14 -7.38 0.77
CA ARG A 97 3.86 -5.96 0.62
C ARG A 97 2.40 -5.75 0.29
N VAL A 98 1.73 -4.82 0.99
CA VAL A 98 0.33 -4.49 0.71
C VAL A 98 0.09 -4.02 -0.72
N ASP A 99 1.03 -3.32 -1.34
CA ASP A 99 0.85 -2.72 -2.67
C ASP A 99 1.16 -3.67 -3.84
N GLN A 100 1.73 -4.85 -3.58
CA GLN A 100 2.17 -5.77 -4.63
C GLN A 100 1.00 -6.31 -5.48
N ALA A 101 -0.05 -6.83 -4.84
CA ALA A 101 -1.18 -7.41 -5.56
C ALA A 101 -1.93 -6.36 -6.40
N MET A 102 -2.04 -5.14 -5.89
CA MET A 102 -2.60 -4.00 -6.62
C MET A 102 -1.75 -3.60 -7.83
N ALA A 103 -0.43 -3.59 -7.69
CA ALA A 103 0.48 -3.33 -8.82
C ALA A 103 0.37 -4.42 -9.89
N ASP A 104 0.30 -5.69 -9.48
CA ASP A 104 0.05 -6.82 -10.38
C ASP A 104 -1.26 -6.67 -11.16
N GLU A 105 -2.35 -6.34 -10.46
CA GLU A 105 -3.66 -6.15 -11.06
C GLU A 105 -3.68 -4.97 -12.05
N ALA A 106 -3.07 -3.84 -11.70
CA ALA A 106 -2.95 -2.68 -12.60
C ALA A 106 -2.24 -3.04 -13.91
N VAL A 107 -1.13 -3.77 -13.80
CA VAL A 107 -0.37 -4.29 -14.94
C VAL A 107 -1.19 -5.27 -15.77
N GLN A 108 -2.10 -6.04 -15.15
CA GLN A 108 -3.01 -6.90 -15.90
C GLN A 108 -4.05 -6.12 -16.70
N ILE A 109 -4.57 -5.02 -16.15
CA ILE A 109 -5.64 -4.22 -16.77
C ILE A 109 -5.15 -3.43 -17.99
N SER A 110 -4.05 -2.68 -17.87
CA SER A 110 -3.54 -1.87 -19.00
C SER A 110 -2.04 -1.60 -18.89
N ASN A 111 -1.45 -1.22 -20.04
CA ASN A 111 -0.10 -0.69 -20.11
C ASN A 111 -0.03 0.81 -19.78
N LYS A 112 -1.14 1.56 -19.76
CA LYS A 112 -1.15 2.99 -19.36
C LYS A 112 -1.66 3.13 -17.94
N ILE A 113 -0.74 3.24 -16.99
CA ILE A 113 -1.04 3.17 -15.56
C ILE A 113 -0.76 4.52 -14.91
N GLY A 114 -1.75 5.08 -14.22
CA GLY A 114 -1.57 6.23 -13.35
C GLY A 114 -1.20 5.80 -11.94
N VAL A 115 -0.21 6.44 -11.33
CA VAL A 115 0.09 6.27 -9.91
C VAL A 115 -0.10 7.61 -9.23
N ILE A 116 -0.96 7.64 -8.21
CA ILE A 116 -1.29 8.87 -7.50
C ILE A 116 -0.97 8.73 -6.01
N ALA A 117 -0.36 9.78 -5.46
CA ALA A 117 0.03 9.85 -4.05
C ALA A 117 -0.10 11.28 -3.52
N THR A 118 -0.19 11.44 -2.21
CA THR A 118 -0.05 12.71 -1.49
C THR A 118 1.32 12.88 -0.85
N LEU A 119 2.13 11.82 -0.79
CA LEU A 119 3.50 11.83 -0.28
C LEU A 119 4.53 11.50 -1.38
N PRO A 120 5.57 12.33 -1.57
CA PRO A 120 6.67 12.03 -2.50
C PRO A 120 7.39 10.72 -2.17
N THR A 121 7.56 10.44 -0.88
CA THR A 121 8.20 9.23 -0.34
C THR A 121 7.40 7.95 -0.59
N THR A 122 6.20 8.07 -1.14
CA THR A 122 5.34 6.95 -1.54
C THR A 122 5.18 6.86 -3.04
N LEU A 123 5.11 8.01 -3.73
CA LEU A 123 4.91 8.07 -5.18
C LEU A 123 5.97 7.26 -5.94
N GLU A 124 7.25 7.56 -5.71
CA GLU A 124 8.33 6.89 -6.45
C GLU A 124 8.45 5.40 -6.12
N PRO A 125 8.43 4.96 -4.84
CA PRO A 125 8.45 3.52 -4.53
C PRO A 125 7.30 2.71 -5.12
N THR A 126 6.09 3.28 -5.22
CA THR A 126 4.96 2.60 -5.84
C THR A 126 5.06 2.61 -7.37
N SER A 127 5.50 3.71 -7.98
CA SER A 127 5.76 3.77 -9.43
C SER A 127 6.86 2.79 -9.86
N ASP A 128 7.95 2.69 -9.09
CA ASP A 128 9.00 1.70 -9.30
C ASP A 128 8.46 0.27 -9.18
N LEU A 129 7.66 -0.03 -8.15
CA LEU A 129 7.03 -1.34 -8.01
C LEU A 129 6.20 -1.69 -9.25
N VAL A 130 5.30 -0.81 -9.70
CA VAL A 130 4.47 -1.04 -10.89
C VAL A 130 5.34 -1.31 -12.12
N ARG A 131 6.44 -0.57 -12.30
CA ARG A 131 7.39 -0.78 -13.40
C ARG A 131 8.02 -2.18 -13.34
N ARG A 132 8.56 -2.56 -12.18
CA ARG A 132 9.16 -3.89 -11.96
C ARG A 132 8.14 -5.01 -12.16
N ARG A 133 6.89 -4.83 -11.73
CA ARG A 133 5.81 -5.81 -11.97
C ARG A 133 5.43 -5.92 -13.45
N ALA A 134 5.44 -4.81 -14.20
CA ALA A 134 5.23 -4.82 -15.65
C ALA A 134 6.33 -5.58 -16.38
N GLU A 135 7.60 -5.33 -16.02
CA GLU A 135 8.76 -6.05 -16.58
C GLU A 135 8.67 -7.56 -16.32
N LEU A 136 8.35 -7.95 -15.08
CA LEU A 136 8.15 -9.36 -14.72
C LEU A 136 7.00 -10.03 -15.49
N ALA A 137 5.96 -9.26 -15.84
CA ALA A 137 4.84 -9.73 -16.64
C ALA A 137 5.10 -9.69 -18.16
N GLY A 138 6.30 -9.27 -18.60
CA GLY A 138 6.63 -9.11 -20.02
C GLY A 138 5.84 -8.00 -20.71
N LYS A 139 5.36 -6.99 -19.95
CA LYS A 139 4.56 -5.88 -20.45
C LYS A 139 5.38 -4.59 -20.49
N ASN A 140 5.14 -3.77 -21.50
CA ASN A 140 5.74 -2.44 -21.61
C ASN A 140 4.77 -1.39 -21.07
N ALA A 141 4.81 -1.13 -19.76
CA ALA A 141 3.93 -0.18 -19.10
C ALA A 141 4.48 1.26 -19.13
N THR A 142 3.64 2.21 -19.55
CA THR A 142 3.84 3.64 -19.39
C THR A 142 3.18 4.09 -18.09
N ILE A 143 3.98 4.68 -17.21
CA ILE A 143 3.53 5.12 -15.88
C ILE A 143 3.44 6.64 -15.84
N THR A 144 2.26 7.15 -15.49
CA THR A 144 2.02 8.58 -15.24
C THR A 144 1.90 8.81 -13.73
N SER A 145 2.96 9.33 -13.12
CA SER A 145 2.99 9.67 -11.69
C SER A 145 2.33 11.03 -11.43
N LYS A 146 1.43 11.10 -10.45
CA LYS A 146 0.75 12.34 -10.03
C LYS A 146 0.89 12.53 -8.51
N LEU A 147 1.61 13.57 -8.12
CA LEU A 147 1.67 14.01 -6.72
C LEU A 147 0.56 15.04 -6.46
N CYS A 148 -0.23 14.81 -5.41
CA CYS A 148 -1.15 15.79 -4.84
C CYS A 148 -0.38 16.63 -3.81
N GLU A 149 0.49 17.53 -4.27
CA GLU A 149 1.33 18.37 -3.41
C GLU A 149 0.48 19.14 -2.38
N GLY A 150 0.83 19.07 -1.10
CA GLY A 150 0.13 19.76 -0.02
C GLY A 150 -1.08 19.01 0.56
N ALA A 151 -1.54 17.93 -0.08
CA ALA A 151 -2.71 17.18 0.39
C ALA A 151 -2.41 16.42 1.70
N PHE A 152 -1.22 15.83 1.81
CA PHE A 152 -0.83 15.12 3.03
C PHE A 152 -0.74 16.08 4.22
N GLU A 153 -0.16 17.26 4.03
CA GLU A 153 -0.05 18.31 5.03
C GLU A 153 -1.44 18.78 5.49
N ALA A 154 -2.37 19.00 4.55
CA ALA A 154 -3.75 19.36 4.87
C ALA A 154 -4.42 18.29 5.77
N LEU A 155 -4.23 17.01 5.44
CA LEU A 155 -4.75 15.91 6.26
C LEU A 155 -4.14 15.91 7.67
N MET A 156 -2.81 16.10 7.78
CA MET A 156 -2.11 16.13 9.06
C MET A 156 -2.46 17.36 9.90
N SER A 157 -2.86 18.47 9.29
CA SER A 157 -3.39 19.65 10.00
C SER A 157 -4.87 19.55 10.36
N GLY A 158 -5.53 18.41 10.10
CA GLY A 158 -6.95 18.19 10.40
C GLY A 158 -7.92 18.69 9.34
N ASP A 159 -7.44 19.18 8.20
CA ASP A 159 -8.25 19.64 7.07
C ASP A 159 -8.46 18.51 6.04
N ALA A 160 -9.27 17.53 6.44
CA ALA A 160 -9.60 16.39 5.61
C ALA A 160 -10.35 16.79 4.33
N ALA A 161 -11.20 17.82 4.41
CA ALA A 161 -11.98 18.31 3.26
C ALA A 161 -11.06 18.83 2.16
N LYS A 162 -10.05 19.65 2.51
CA LYS A 162 -9.06 20.13 1.56
C LYS A 162 -8.21 19.00 0.98
N HIS A 163 -7.77 18.04 1.81
CA HIS A 163 -7.08 16.85 1.30
C HIS A 163 -7.94 16.13 0.24
N ASP A 164 -9.21 15.90 0.53
CA ASP A 164 -10.11 15.14 -0.34
C ASP A 164 -10.39 15.91 -1.64
N GLU A 165 -10.58 17.23 -1.59
CA GLU A 165 -10.72 18.09 -2.78
C GLU A 165 -9.49 18.00 -3.69
N MET A 166 -8.29 18.12 -3.11
CA MET A 166 -7.03 18.08 -3.86
C MET A 166 -6.82 16.72 -4.54
N VAL A 167 -7.10 15.63 -3.83
CA VAL A 167 -7.03 14.27 -4.39
C VAL A 167 -8.08 14.06 -5.47
N ALA A 168 -9.33 14.48 -5.27
CA ALA A 168 -10.39 14.34 -6.26
C ALA A 168 -10.08 15.09 -7.55
N LYS A 169 -9.55 16.32 -7.45
CA LYS A 169 -9.11 17.11 -8.61
C LYS A 169 -8.00 16.38 -9.38
N ALA A 170 -6.98 15.91 -8.67
CA ALA A 170 -5.87 15.19 -9.29
C ALA A 170 -6.29 13.87 -9.94
N LEU A 171 -7.23 13.13 -9.33
CA LEU A 171 -7.84 11.94 -9.94
C LEU A 171 -8.55 12.29 -11.26
N LYS A 172 -9.40 13.32 -11.27
CA LYS A 172 -10.14 13.75 -12.48
C LYS A 172 -9.22 14.17 -13.63
N GLU A 173 -8.07 14.76 -13.32
CA GLU A 173 -7.04 15.09 -14.31
C GLU A 173 -6.30 13.85 -14.82
N LEU A 174 -5.98 12.92 -13.93
CA LEU A 174 -5.22 11.72 -14.24
C LEU A 174 -6.03 10.71 -15.07
N MET A 175 -7.32 10.53 -14.76
CA MET A 175 -8.24 9.61 -15.47
C MET A 175 -8.36 9.91 -16.97
N LYS A 176 -8.00 11.12 -17.41
CA LYS A 176 -8.01 11.51 -18.83
C LYS A 176 -6.77 11.06 -19.61
N GLN A 177 -5.75 10.55 -18.91
CA GLN A 177 -4.41 10.28 -19.48
C GLN A 177 -4.00 8.81 -19.42
N VAL A 178 -4.69 8.01 -18.60
CA VAL A 178 -4.34 6.62 -18.28
C VAL A 178 -5.59 5.76 -18.34
N ASP A 179 -5.43 4.44 -18.40
CA ASP A 179 -6.53 3.49 -18.50
C ASP A 179 -6.81 2.75 -17.17
N VAL A 180 -5.96 2.93 -16.17
CA VAL A 180 -6.12 2.42 -14.80
C VAL A 180 -5.32 3.30 -13.83
N ILE A 181 -5.85 3.53 -12.62
CA ILE A 181 -5.18 4.30 -11.58
C ILE A 181 -4.92 3.43 -10.36
N VAL A 182 -3.72 3.56 -9.80
CA VAL A 182 -3.28 3.01 -8.52
C VAL A 182 -3.24 4.11 -7.47
N LEU A 183 -4.00 3.94 -6.38
CA LEU A 183 -3.88 4.76 -5.18
C LEU A 183 -2.70 4.26 -4.33
N ALA A 184 -1.64 5.05 -4.25
CA ALA A 184 -0.44 4.65 -3.51
C ALA A 184 -0.61 4.76 -1.97
N GLN A 185 -1.71 5.36 -1.49
CA GLN A 185 -1.97 5.56 -0.06
C GLN A 185 -3.42 5.20 0.30
N ALA A 186 -3.58 4.41 1.36
CA ALA A 186 -4.89 3.95 1.83
C ALA A 186 -5.84 5.10 2.21
N SER A 187 -5.32 6.24 2.69
CA SER A 187 -6.13 7.42 3.03
C SER A 187 -6.90 8.01 1.84
N MET A 188 -6.51 7.67 0.61
CA MET A 188 -7.16 8.16 -0.60
C MET A 188 -8.40 7.35 -0.98
N ALA A 189 -8.60 6.15 -0.43
CA ALA A 189 -9.71 5.28 -0.78
C ALA A 189 -11.07 5.96 -0.53
N ARG A 190 -11.22 6.68 0.59
CA ARG A 190 -12.45 7.43 0.91
C ARG A 190 -12.80 8.50 -0.12
N VAL A 191 -11.79 9.06 -0.80
CA VAL A 191 -12.00 10.08 -1.83
C VAL A 191 -12.64 9.44 -3.06
N VAL A 192 -12.24 8.21 -3.37
CA VAL A 192 -12.84 7.42 -4.45
C VAL A 192 -14.28 7.02 -4.13
N ASP A 193 -14.58 6.73 -2.86
CA ASP A 193 -15.96 6.43 -2.43
C ASP A 193 -16.90 7.63 -2.59
N GLY A 194 -16.36 8.85 -2.51
CA GLY A 194 -17.09 10.10 -2.75
C GLY A 194 -17.30 10.46 -4.23
N LEU A 195 -16.64 9.79 -5.17
CA LEU A 195 -16.85 10.00 -6.61
C LEU A 195 -18.05 9.20 -7.12
N SER A 196 -18.88 9.82 -7.97
CA SER A 196 -19.99 9.13 -8.63
C SER A 196 -19.50 8.08 -9.64
N ALA A 197 -20.38 7.18 -10.07
CA ALA A 197 -20.03 6.18 -11.08
C ALA A 197 -19.63 6.83 -12.42
N GLU A 198 -20.28 7.93 -12.79
CA GLU A 198 -20.02 8.71 -14.00
C GLU A 198 -18.68 9.46 -13.94
N GLU A 199 -18.21 9.80 -12.73
CA GLU A 199 -16.92 10.45 -12.52
C GLU A 199 -15.75 9.46 -12.63
N LYS A 200 -15.98 8.17 -12.41
CA LYS A 200 -14.96 7.10 -12.46
C LYS A 200 -14.76 6.59 -13.88
N LEU A 201 -14.05 7.37 -14.69
CA LEU A 201 -13.82 7.08 -16.12
C LEU A 201 -12.98 5.82 -16.37
N VAL A 202 -12.13 5.44 -15.40
CA VAL A 202 -11.24 4.27 -15.48
C VAL A 202 -11.20 3.55 -14.14
N PRO A 203 -10.82 2.25 -14.09
CA PRO A 203 -10.65 1.53 -12.83
C PRO A 203 -9.66 2.23 -11.89
N ILE A 204 -10.03 2.36 -10.62
CA ILE A 204 -9.19 2.93 -9.56
C ILE A 204 -8.98 1.86 -8.50
N LEU A 205 -7.72 1.46 -8.31
CA LEU A 205 -7.33 0.37 -7.43
C LEU A 205 -6.76 0.91 -6.12
N ALA A 206 -7.13 0.26 -5.01
CA ALA A 206 -6.62 0.55 -3.68
C ALA A 206 -6.07 -0.73 -3.04
N SER A 207 -4.91 -0.61 -2.38
CA SER A 207 -4.14 -1.78 -1.93
C SER A 207 -4.83 -2.65 -0.86
N PRO A 208 -5.46 -2.11 0.20
CA PRO A 208 -5.84 -2.93 1.37
C PRO A 208 -6.73 -4.13 1.05
N ALA A 209 -7.84 -3.92 0.36
CA ALA A 209 -8.78 -5.01 0.02
C ALA A 209 -8.18 -6.00 -0.98
N ILE A 210 -7.49 -5.51 -2.02
CA ILE A 210 -6.83 -6.34 -3.03
C ILE A 210 -5.75 -7.23 -2.37
N ALA A 211 -4.94 -6.65 -1.47
CA ALA A 211 -3.91 -7.37 -0.73
C ALA A 211 -4.51 -8.46 0.14
N MET A 212 -5.55 -8.16 0.92
CA MET A 212 -6.17 -9.12 1.83
C MET A 212 -6.86 -10.25 1.07
N LYS A 213 -7.58 -9.94 0.00
CA LYS A 213 -8.17 -10.97 -0.88
C LYS A 213 -7.10 -11.88 -1.46
N LYS A 214 -6.03 -11.30 -2.02
CA LYS A 214 -4.97 -12.10 -2.64
C LYS A 214 -4.19 -12.94 -1.63
N LEU A 215 -3.95 -12.38 -0.44
CA LEU A 215 -3.28 -13.06 0.67
C LEU A 215 -4.13 -14.23 1.17
N ALA A 216 -5.45 -14.06 1.30
CA ALA A 216 -6.36 -15.14 1.63
C ALA A 216 -6.23 -16.28 0.62
N GLU A 217 -6.45 -16.02 -0.67
CA GLU A 217 -6.36 -17.04 -1.74
C GLU A 217 -5.06 -17.87 -1.75
N LEU A 218 -3.92 -17.27 -1.37
CA LEU A 218 -2.62 -17.91 -1.45
C LEU A 218 -2.20 -18.63 -0.17
N TYR A 219 -2.71 -18.19 0.99
CA TYR A 219 -2.16 -18.63 2.27
C TYR A 219 -3.20 -19.09 3.29
N PHE A 220 -4.50 -18.83 3.09
CA PHE A 220 -5.59 -19.16 4.03
C PHE A 220 -6.74 -19.89 3.33
#